data_AF-A0A562RGN5-F1
#
_entry.id   AF-A0A562RGN5-F1
#
_cell.length_a   1.000
_cell.length_b   1.000
_cell.length_c   1.000
_cell.angle_alpha   90.00
_cell.angle_beta   90.00
_cell.angle_gamma   90.00
#
_symmetry.space_group_name_H-M   'P 1'
#
loop_
_entity.id
_entity.type
_entity.pdbx_description
1 polymer ?
#
loop_
_entity_poly.entity_id
_entity_poly.type
_entity_poly.pdbx_seq_one_letter_code
_entity_poly.pdbx_strand_id
1 'polypeptide(L)'
;MIALVSDALGGTPTAIHRTFLSRDGTSKAPLQTTKMMLGPCRGGIVRLGGWGNVLLIGEGIETCLSAMQATGHRTWAALSTSGLRTIALPDDEQDIVILADADRAGEAAAKNAAHRWVLEGRRVRIARPPPGLDFNDMLIACEPSSGLRGDGDMPCWYTQ
;
A
#
# COMPACT_ATOMS: atom_id res chain seq x y z
N MET A 1 14.27 5.38 -5.91
CA MET A 1 13.03 4.79 -6.48
C MET A 1 12.19 5.87 -7.15
N ILE A 2 11.66 5.60 -8.33
CA ILE A 2 10.69 6.46 -9.04
C ILE A 2 9.44 5.63 -9.27
N ALA A 3 8.26 6.20 -9.00
CA ALA A 3 6.98 5.55 -9.24
C ALA A 3 6.04 6.50 -10.00
N LEU A 4 5.30 5.93 -10.96
CA LEU A 4 4.28 6.64 -11.71
C LEU A 4 3.05 6.86 -10.82
N VAL A 5 2.56 8.09 -10.78
CA VAL A 5 1.28 8.42 -10.17
C VAL A 5 0.27 8.58 -11.29
N SER A 6 -0.85 7.85 -11.18
CA SER A 6 -1.98 7.95 -12.07
C SER A 6 -3.25 8.27 -11.30
N ASP A 7 -4.23 8.86 -11.96
CA ASP A 7 -5.56 8.98 -11.37
C ASP A 7 -6.16 7.58 -11.07
N ALA A 8 -6.94 7.48 -10.00
CA ALA A 8 -7.42 6.20 -9.48
C ALA A 8 -8.54 5.56 -10.31
N LEU A 9 -9.27 6.34 -11.13
CA LEU A 9 -10.44 5.85 -11.87
C LEU A 9 -10.11 5.47 -13.32
N GLY A 10 -9.44 6.37 -14.04
CA GLY A 10 -9.07 6.23 -15.45
C GLY A 10 -7.62 5.79 -15.68
N GLY A 11 -6.74 5.87 -14.67
CA GLY A 11 -5.35 5.44 -14.81
C GLY A 11 -4.47 6.37 -15.65
N THR A 12 -4.93 7.59 -15.92
CA THR A 12 -4.18 8.62 -16.63
C THR A 12 -2.96 9.03 -15.80
N PRO A 13 -1.74 9.03 -16.36
CA PRO A 13 -0.55 9.58 -15.70
C PRO A 13 -0.74 11.04 -15.29
N THR A 14 -0.46 11.37 -14.02
CA THR A 14 -0.58 12.75 -13.52
C THR A 14 0.72 13.27 -12.91
N ALA A 15 1.51 12.41 -12.28
CA ALA A 15 2.72 12.82 -11.57
C ALA A 15 3.74 11.68 -11.46
N ILE A 16 4.88 11.98 -10.84
CA ILE A 16 5.82 10.97 -10.36
C ILE A 16 6.10 11.16 -8.87
N HIS A 17 6.20 10.05 -8.16
CA HIS A 17 6.73 9.98 -6.80
C HIS A 17 8.20 9.58 -6.85
N ARG A 18 9.08 10.32 -6.18
CA ARG A 18 10.51 10.01 -6.10
C ARG A 18 10.90 9.80 -4.65
N THR A 19 11.37 8.60 -4.33
CA THR A 19 12.01 8.31 -3.04
C THR A 19 13.52 8.24 -3.26
N PHE A 20 14.26 9.08 -2.56
CA PHE A 20 15.72 9.03 -2.55
C PHE A 20 16.15 7.89 -1.62
N LEU A 21 16.99 7.01 -2.14
CA LEU A 21 17.50 5.84 -1.42
C LEU A 21 18.97 6.06 -1.04
N SER A 22 19.40 5.43 0.04
CA SER A 22 20.81 5.33 0.39
C SER A 22 21.59 4.65 -0.75
N ARG A 23 22.91 4.86 -0.81
CA ARG A 23 23.73 4.33 -1.91
C ARG A 23 23.77 2.80 -1.96
N ASP A 24 23.65 2.17 -0.81
CA ASP A 24 23.55 0.72 -0.63
C ASP A 24 22.10 0.20 -0.82
N GLY A 25 21.12 1.10 -0.99
CA GLY A 25 19.72 0.76 -1.25
C GLY A 25 18.95 0.18 -0.05
N THR A 26 19.58 0.11 1.13
CA THR A 26 18.99 -0.51 2.34
C THR A 26 17.98 0.38 3.05
N SER A 27 18.04 1.69 2.80
CA SER A 27 17.17 2.67 3.46
C SER A 27 16.84 3.85 2.54
N LYS A 28 16.04 4.78 3.06
CA LYS A 28 15.92 6.12 2.49
C LYS A 28 17.27 6.85 2.63
N ALA A 29 17.56 7.75 1.69
CA ALA A 29 18.76 8.56 1.75
C ALA A 29 18.75 9.45 3.01
N PRO A 30 19.91 9.79 3.61
CA PRO A 30 20.02 10.68 4.76
C PRO A 30 19.85 12.15 4.33
N LEU A 31 18.69 12.49 3.78
CA LEU A 31 18.32 13.82 3.33
C LEU A 31 17.18 14.36 4.20
N GLN A 32 17.11 15.69 4.36
CA GLN A 32 16.00 16.33 5.06
C GLN A 32 14.65 16.03 4.38
N THR A 33 14.64 15.98 3.05
CA THR A 33 13.47 15.61 2.24
C THR A 33 13.80 14.36 1.43
N THR A 34 13.24 13.23 1.84
CA THR A 34 13.52 11.90 1.24
C THR A 34 12.50 11.47 0.20
N LYS A 35 11.33 12.14 0.16
CA LYS A 35 10.25 11.91 -0.81
C LYS A 35 9.89 13.22 -1.52
N MET A 36 9.80 13.18 -2.84
CA MET A 36 9.45 14.34 -3.66
C MET A 36 8.48 13.98 -4.77
N MET A 37 7.42 14.77 -4.88
CA MET A 37 6.46 14.68 -5.97
C MET A 37 6.83 15.62 -7.12
N LEU A 38 6.44 15.28 -8.34
CA LEU A 38 6.46 16.17 -9.49
C LEU A 38 5.17 15.99 -10.29
N GLY A 39 4.30 17.00 -10.27
CA GLY A 39 2.99 17.00 -10.93
C GLY A 39 1.80 16.92 -9.95
N PRO A 40 0.55 16.99 -10.44
CA PRO A 40 -0.66 16.86 -9.63
C PRO A 40 -0.82 15.45 -9.02
N CYS A 41 -0.82 15.39 -7.68
CA CYS A 41 -0.89 14.11 -6.95
C CYS A 41 -2.20 13.90 -6.18
N ARG A 42 -3.06 14.93 -6.10
CA ARG A 42 -4.32 14.84 -5.37
C ARG A 42 -5.24 13.82 -6.05
N GLY A 43 -5.68 12.82 -5.30
CA GLY A 43 -6.49 11.70 -5.82
C GLY A 43 -5.70 10.72 -6.70
N GLY A 44 -4.38 10.93 -6.85
CA GLY A 44 -3.50 10.03 -7.58
C GLY A 44 -3.00 8.89 -6.71
N ILE A 45 -2.70 7.78 -7.36
CA ILE A 45 -2.13 6.59 -6.74
C ILE A 45 -0.96 6.03 -7.53
N VAL A 46 -0.16 5.23 -6.86
CA VAL A 46 0.80 4.34 -7.51
C VAL A 46 0.15 2.97 -7.59
N ARG A 47 -0.09 2.47 -8.80
CA ARG A 47 -0.48 1.07 -9.03
C ARG A 47 0.77 0.22 -8.99
N LEU A 48 0.82 -0.72 -8.06
CA LEU A 48 1.81 -1.78 -8.07
C LEU A 48 1.26 -2.98 -8.87
N GLY A 49 2.03 -4.06 -8.91
CA GLY A 49 1.63 -5.30 -9.57
C GLY A 49 0.66 -6.14 -8.74
N GLY A 50 0.69 -7.44 -8.99
CA GLY A 50 -0.14 -8.45 -8.33
C GLY A 50 -1.37 -8.88 -9.15
N TRP A 51 -2.13 -9.82 -8.60
CA TRP A 51 -3.25 -10.49 -9.28
C TRP A 51 -4.45 -10.73 -8.35
N GLY A 52 -5.54 -11.19 -8.94
CA GLY A 52 -6.78 -11.52 -8.23
C GLY A 52 -7.70 -10.33 -7.99
N ASN A 53 -8.82 -10.60 -7.31
CA ASN A 53 -9.91 -9.64 -7.11
C ASN A 53 -9.80 -8.83 -5.81
N VAL A 54 -8.87 -9.20 -4.92
CA VAL A 54 -8.62 -8.45 -3.69
C VAL A 54 -7.62 -7.33 -3.99
N LEU A 55 -7.99 -6.10 -3.64
CA LEU A 55 -7.15 -4.92 -3.76
C LEU A 55 -6.62 -4.51 -2.38
N LEU A 56 -5.29 -4.50 -2.24
CA LEU A 56 -4.61 -3.95 -1.08
C LEU A 56 -4.38 -2.45 -1.31
N ILE A 57 -4.64 -1.64 -0.29
CA ILE A 57 -4.42 -0.19 -0.36
C ILE A 57 -3.74 0.30 0.92
N GLY A 58 -2.57 0.92 0.79
CA GLY A 58 -1.87 1.56 1.91
C GLY A 58 -1.43 2.98 1.59
N GLU A 59 -0.87 3.69 2.57
CA GLU A 59 -0.31 5.02 2.37
C GLU A 59 1.04 4.97 1.65
N GLY A 60 2.01 4.24 2.22
CA GLY A 60 3.38 4.19 1.74
C GLY A 60 3.59 3.18 0.61
N ILE A 61 4.42 3.54 -0.39
CA ILE A 61 4.84 2.63 -1.45
C ILE A 61 5.61 1.43 -0.86
N GLU A 62 6.44 1.68 0.16
CA GLU A 62 7.26 0.65 0.80
C GLU A 62 6.39 -0.39 1.55
N THR A 63 5.42 0.08 2.35
CA THR A 63 4.41 -0.75 3.02
C THR A 63 3.63 -1.60 2.01
N CYS A 64 3.17 -0.96 0.94
CA CYS A 64 2.40 -1.61 -0.11
C CYS A 64 3.22 -2.68 -0.87
N LEU A 65 4.48 -2.38 -1.21
CA LEU A 65 5.36 -3.35 -1.87
C LEU A 65 5.59 -4.58 -0.99
N SER A 66 5.78 -4.39 0.31
CA SER A 66 6.01 -5.49 1.25
C SER A 66 4.80 -6.42 1.31
N ALA A 67 3.60 -5.83 1.43
CA ALA A 67 2.35 -6.59 1.45
C ALA A 67 2.06 -7.27 0.10
N MET A 68 2.34 -6.61 -1.03
CA MET A 68 2.21 -7.18 -2.36
C MET A 68 3.13 -8.40 -2.54
N GLN A 69 4.40 -8.30 -2.14
CA GLN A 69 5.34 -9.41 -2.25
C GLN A 69 4.93 -10.60 -1.36
N ALA A 70 4.41 -10.33 -0.17
CA ALA A 70 3.98 -11.36 0.77
C ALA A 70 2.68 -12.07 0.34
N THR A 71 1.82 -11.42 -0.46
CA THR A 71 0.46 -11.93 -0.77
C THR A 71 0.20 -12.20 -2.25
N GLY A 72 0.98 -11.62 -3.16
CA GLY A 72 0.75 -11.64 -4.61
C GLY A 72 -0.45 -10.80 -5.08
N HIS A 73 -1.19 -10.15 -4.18
CA HIS A 73 -2.40 -9.42 -4.55
C HIS A 73 -2.14 -8.07 -5.20
N ARG A 74 -3.10 -7.63 -6.02
CA ARG A 74 -3.13 -6.28 -6.58
C ARG A 74 -3.02 -5.25 -5.46
N THR A 75 -2.10 -4.31 -5.59
CA THR A 75 -1.81 -3.36 -4.50
C THR A 75 -1.62 -1.93 -5.00
N TRP A 76 -2.24 -0.94 -4.36
CA TRP A 76 -2.05 0.48 -4.64
C TRP A 76 -1.50 1.23 -3.43
N ALA A 77 -0.65 2.23 -3.69
CA ALA A 77 -0.22 3.19 -2.67
C ALA A 77 -0.90 4.55 -2.88
N ALA A 78 -1.53 5.05 -1.82
CA ALA A 78 -2.29 6.31 -1.79
C ALA A 78 -1.43 7.54 -1.49
N LEU A 79 -0.12 7.36 -1.26
CA LEU A 79 0.92 8.38 -1.13
C LEU A 79 0.85 9.26 0.12
N SER A 80 -0.28 9.30 0.81
CA SER A 80 -0.47 10.04 2.06
C SER A 80 -1.72 9.58 2.82
N THR A 81 -1.79 9.85 4.12
CA THR A 81 -3.02 9.69 4.91
C THR A 81 -4.23 10.40 4.30
N SER A 82 -4.05 11.60 3.73
CA SER A 82 -5.13 12.37 3.10
C SER A 82 -5.56 11.76 1.76
N GLY A 83 -4.59 11.26 0.98
CA GLY A 83 -4.84 10.47 -0.23
C GLY A 83 -5.67 9.23 0.08
N LEU A 84 -5.28 8.45 1.09
CA LEU A 84 -6.01 7.24 1.49
C LEU A 84 -7.47 7.53 1.88
N ARG A 85 -7.71 8.63 2.60
CA ARG A 85 -9.07 9.03 2.99
C ARG A 85 -9.95 9.43 1.81
N THR A 86 -9.36 10.02 0.77
CA THR A 86 -10.11 10.73 -0.30
C THR A 86 -10.12 10.03 -1.65
N ILE A 87 -9.28 9.02 -1.86
CA ILE A 87 -9.21 8.29 -3.13
C ILE A 87 -10.58 7.66 -3.49
N ALA A 88 -11.01 7.86 -4.74
CA ALA A 88 -12.16 7.16 -5.30
C ALA A 88 -11.70 5.84 -5.92
N LEU A 89 -12.45 4.77 -5.67
CA LEU A 89 -12.18 3.46 -6.25
C LEU A 89 -13.13 3.20 -7.42
N PRO A 90 -12.67 2.58 -8.51
CA PRO A 90 -13.53 2.02 -9.55
C PRO A 90 -14.63 1.11 -8.98
N ASP A 91 -15.78 1.03 -9.66
CA ASP A 91 -16.96 0.30 -9.16
C ASP A 91 -16.76 -1.22 -9.07
N ASP A 92 -15.80 -1.77 -9.83
CA ASP A 92 -15.45 -3.19 -9.84
C ASP A 92 -14.55 -3.61 -8.66
N GLU A 93 -13.96 -2.66 -7.92
CA GLU A 93 -13.09 -2.95 -6.77
C GLU A 93 -13.91 -3.22 -5.49
N GLN A 94 -14.34 -4.47 -5.30
CA GLN A 94 -15.28 -4.81 -4.23
C GLN A 94 -14.64 -5.36 -2.95
N ASP A 95 -13.49 -6.03 -3.05
CA ASP A 95 -12.76 -6.63 -1.91
C ASP A 95 -11.51 -5.82 -1.60
N ILE A 96 -11.56 -5.03 -0.53
CA ILE A 96 -10.48 -4.11 -0.16
C ILE A 96 -9.83 -4.54 1.15
N VAL A 97 -8.50 -4.58 1.15
CA VAL A 97 -7.69 -4.72 2.37
C VAL A 97 -6.88 -3.44 2.56
N ILE A 98 -7.14 -2.71 3.63
CA ILE A 98 -6.38 -1.51 3.96
C ILE A 98 -5.15 -1.90 4.76
N LEU A 99 -3.98 -1.46 4.33
CA LEU A 99 -2.72 -1.61 5.02
C LEU A 99 -2.53 -0.40 5.94
N ALA A 100 -2.80 -0.57 7.23
CA ALA A 100 -2.62 0.50 8.21
C ALA A 100 -1.17 0.55 8.70
N ASP A 101 -0.51 1.70 8.52
CA ASP A 101 0.77 1.96 9.17
C ASP A 101 0.58 2.01 10.70
N ALA A 102 1.61 1.63 11.46
CA ALA A 102 1.53 1.45 12.92
C ALA A 102 1.39 2.76 13.72
N ASP A 103 1.40 3.92 13.05
CA ASP A 103 1.22 5.21 13.70
C ASP A 103 -0.25 5.65 13.82
N ARG A 104 -0.51 6.62 14.70
CA ARG A 104 -1.86 7.10 14.99
C ARG A 104 -2.55 7.73 13.77
N ALA A 105 -1.80 8.39 12.89
CA ALA A 105 -2.35 9.09 11.74
C ALA A 105 -2.76 8.10 10.65
N GLY A 106 -1.92 7.10 10.38
CA GLY A 106 -2.16 5.97 9.48
C GLY A 106 -3.37 5.15 9.92
N GLU A 107 -3.42 4.76 11.19
CA GLU A 107 -4.57 4.02 11.75
C GLU A 107 -5.89 4.80 11.64
N ALA A 108 -5.86 6.10 11.93
CA ALA A 108 -7.04 6.96 11.79
C ALA A 108 -7.46 7.14 10.33
N ALA A 109 -6.50 7.12 9.38
CA ALA A 109 -6.77 7.21 7.95
C ALA A 109 -7.40 5.92 7.43
N ALA A 110 -6.84 4.77 7.82
CA ALA A 110 -7.38 3.46 7.48
C ALA A 110 -8.81 3.28 7.99
N LYS A 111 -9.10 3.62 9.25
CA LYS A 111 -10.46 3.56 9.80
C LYS A 111 -11.46 4.45 9.05
N ASN A 112 -11.04 5.66 8.67
CA ASN A 112 -11.92 6.59 7.95
C ASN A 112 -12.20 6.11 6.52
N ALA A 113 -11.18 5.63 5.81
CA ALA A 113 -11.34 5.03 4.49
C ALA A 113 -12.23 3.78 4.55
N ALA A 114 -12.01 2.90 5.54
CA ALA A 114 -12.83 1.70 5.73
C ALA A 114 -14.30 2.03 5.97
N HIS A 115 -14.59 2.97 6.88
CA HIS A 115 -15.97 3.37 7.14
C HIS A 115 -16.64 3.91 5.88
N ARG A 116 -15.96 4.77 5.12
CA ARG A 116 -16.49 5.30 3.86
C ARG A 116 -16.76 4.20 2.84
N TRP A 117 -15.81 3.31 2.59
CA TRP A 117 -15.96 2.25 1.60
C TRP A 117 -16.99 1.18 1.97
N VAL A 118 -17.19 0.93 3.26
CA VAL A 118 -18.31 0.09 3.74
C VAL A 118 -19.65 0.75 3.43
N LEU A 119 -19.79 2.05 3.64
CA LEU A 119 -21.02 2.79 3.28
C LEU A 119 -21.25 2.84 1.76
N GLU A 120 -20.18 2.77 0.96
CA GLU A 120 -20.24 2.59 -0.50
C GLU A 120 -20.59 1.14 -0.91
N GLY A 121 -20.78 0.22 0.03
CA GLY A 121 -21.20 -1.17 -0.23
C GLY A 121 -20.06 -2.17 -0.47
N ARG A 122 -18.80 -1.77 -0.22
CA ARG A 122 -17.61 -2.62 -0.45
C ARG A 122 -17.31 -3.51 0.76
N ARG A 123 -16.64 -4.64 0.52
CA ARG A 123 -16.12 -5.53 1.59
C ARG A 123 -14.73 -5.05 1.99
N VAL A 124 -14.59 -4.55 3.22
CA VAL A 124 -13.35 -3.92 3.67
C VAL A 124 -12.79 -4.60 4.92
N ARG A 125 -11.49 -4.89 4.90
CA ARG A 125 -10.70 -5.34 6.06
C ARG A 125 -9.53 -4.38 6.29
N ILE A 126 -8.99 -4.35 7.51
CA ILE A 126 -7.80 -3.55 7.84
C ILE A 126 -6.73 -4.49 8.38
N ALA A 127 -5.68 -4.71 7.60
CA ALA A 127 -4.50 -5.43 8.02
C ALA A 127 -3.57 -4.52 8.82
N ARG A 128 -2.98 -5.06 9.89
CA ARG A 128 -2.04 -4.35 10.77
C ARG A 128 -0.81 -5.22 11.03
N PRO A 129 0.38 -4.60 11.11
CA PRO A 129 1.51 -5.29 11.66
C PRO A 129 1.35 -5.47 13.19
N PRO A 130 1.98 -6.51 13.79
CA PRO A 130 2.09 -6.60 15.23
C PRO A 130 2.74 -5.34 15.84
N PRO A 131 2.44 -5.00 17.11
CA PRO A 131 3.03 -3.83 17.75
C PRO A 131 4.56 -3.83 17.69
N GLY A 132 5.13 -2.72 17.23
CA GLY A 132 6.58 -2.55 17.11
C GLY A 132 7.21 -3.10 15.83
N LEU A 133 6.42 -3.67 14.91
CA LEU A 133 6.86 -4.11 13.60
C LEU A 133 6.20 -3.28 12.48
N ASP A 134 6.78 -3.34 11.29
CA ASP A 134 6.15 -2.92 10.05
C ASP A 134 5.92 -4.09 9.07
N PHE A 135 5.27 -3.81 7.93
CA PHE A 135 5.00 -4.83 6.92
C PHE A 135 6.27 -5.38 6.26
N ASN A 136 7.36 -4.62 6.22
CA ASN A 136 8.63 -5.07 5.67
C ASN A 136 9.31 -6.05 6.64
N ASP A 137 9.28 -5.77 7.95
CA ASP A 137 9.73 -6.73 8.97
C ASP A 137 8.98 -8.06 8.85
N MET A 138 7.68 -8.00 8.60
CA MET A 138 6.83 -9.17 8.44
C MET A 138 7.13 -9.94 7.16
N LEU A 139 7.44 -9.24 6.06
CA LEU A 139 7.90 -9.87 4.82
C LEU A 139 9.20 -10.62 5.06
N ILE A 140 10.20 -9.98 5.68
CA ILE A 140 11.51 -10.59 5.97
C ILE A 140 11.34 -11.80 6.89
N ALA A 141 10.46 -11.73 7.90
CA ALA A 141 10.20 -12.84 8.79
C ALA A 141 9.45 -14.01 8.12
N CYS A 142 8.67 -13.73 7.07
CA CYS A 142 7.91 -14.74 6.32
C CYS A 142 8.67 -15.36 5.15
N GLU A 143 9.80 -14.79 4.70
CA GLU A 143 10.62 -15.41 3.66
C GLU A 143 11.24 -16.73 4.18
N PRO A 144 10.90 -17.90 3.60
CA PRO A 144 11.63 -19.12 3.88
C PRO A 144 13.01 -18.99 3.23
N SER A 145 14.04 -19.47 3.92
CA SER A 145 15.32 -19.79 3.29
C SER A 145 15.05 -20.74 2.10
N SER A 146 15.11 -20.21 0.88
CA SER A 146 15.05 -20.93 -0.41
C SER A 146 13.85 -21.88 -0.61
N GLY A 147 12.86 -21.47 -1.41
CA GLY A 147 11.91 -22.42 -2.01
C GLY A 147 10.59 -21.80 -2.43
N LEU A 148 10.36 -21.76 -3.75
CA LEU A 148 9.11 -21.36 -4.42
C LEU A 148 7.87 -21.93 -3.69
N ARG A 149 6.96 -21.07 -3.24
CA ARG A 149 5.65 -21.49 -2.73
C ARG A 149 4.58 -21.34 -3.80
N GLY A 150 3.84 -22.43 -4.00
CA GLY A 150 2.57 -22.44 -4.70
C GLY A 150 1.42 -21.94 -3.81
N ASP A 151 0.32 -21.57 -4.47
CA ASP A 151 -0.89 -20.99 -3.90
C ASP A 151 -1.39 -21.74 -2.64
N GLY A 152 -1.50 -21.04 -1.50
CA GLY A 152 -2.23 -21.54 -0.34
C GLY A 152 -1.93 -20.86 1.00
N ASP A 153 -0.68 -20.49 1.27
CA ASP A 153 -0.29 -19.96 2.59
C ASP A 153 -0.21 -18.44 2.57
N MET A 154 -1.37 -17.80 2.82
CA MET A 154 -1.42 -16.37 3.06
C MET A 154 -0.74 -16.02 4.39
N PRO A 155 0.00 -14.90 4.48
CA PRO A 155 0.65 -14.49 5.72
C PRO A 155 -0.35 -14.37 6.88
N CYS A 156 0.07 -14.74 8.10
CA CYS A 156 -0.81 -14.80 9.29
C CYS A 156 -1.54 -13.49 9.62
N TRP A 157 -1.01 -12.36 9.17
CA TRP A 157 -1.59 -11.03 9.35
C TRP A 157 -2.67 -10.67 8.31
N TYR A 158 -2.78 -11.43 7.23
CA TYR A 158 -3.73 -11.16 6.15
C TYR A 158 -5.19 -11.47 6.54
N THR A 159 -5.42 -12.29 7.57
CA THR A 159 -6.75 -12.78 7.97
C THR A 159 -7.41 -11.99 9.11
N GLN A 160 -6.75 -10.94 9.63
CA GLN A 160 -7.29 -10.09 10.71
C GLN A 160 -8.09 -8.89 10.20
#